data_AF-A0A662HUI2-F1
#
_entry.id   AF-A0A662HUI2-F1
#
_cell.length_a   1.000
_cell.length_b   1.000
_cell.length_c   1.000
_cell.angle_alpha   90.00
_cell.angle_beta   90.00
_cell.angle_gamma   90.00
#
_symmetry.space_group_name_H-M   'P 1'
#
loop_
_entity.id
_entity.type
_entity.pdbx_description
1 polymer ?
#
loop_
_entity_poly.entity_id
_entity_poly.type
_entity_poly.pdbx_seq_one_letter_code
_entity_poly.pdbx_strand_id
1 'polypeptide(L)'
;MEKIREICRELEFPVELLPNPIFEASVALVETGRVEEARKIIAYYVKVLRKIEERMRIYEEECYEMPMGATGFVLYPPVPPAPPGD
;
A
#
# COMPACT_ATOMS: atom_id res chain seq x y z
N MET A 1 -6.74 -4.00 -23.48
CA MET A 1 -6.59 -2.89 -22.51
C MET A 1 -7.90 -2.50 -21.82
N GLU A 2 -8.99 -2.21 -22.55
CA GLU A 2 -10.29 -1.82 -21.95
C GLU A 2 -10.83 -2.86 -20.95
N LYS A 3 -10.72 -4.16 -21.27
CA LYS A 3 -11.17 -5.25 -20.40
C LYS A 3 -10.53 -5.25 -19.00
N ILE A 4 -9.25 -4.89 -18.90
CA ILE A 4 -8.58 -4.79 -17.60
C ILE A 4 -9.11 -3.60 -16.81
N ARG A 5 -9.35 -2.46 -17.47
CA ARG A 5 -9.95 -1.28 -16.82
C ARG A 5 -11.37 -1.57 -16.32
N GLU A 6 -12.16 -2.34 -17.08
CA GLU A 6 -13.47 -2.83 -16.64
C GLU A 6 -13.35 -3.69 -15.37
N ILE A 7 -12.48 -4.71 -15.40
CA ILE A 7 -12.25 -5.59 -14.24
C ILE A 7 -11.80 -4.78 -13.02
N CYS A 8 -10.88 -3.83 -13.19
CA CYS A 8 -10.41 -2.97 -12.09
C CYS A 8 -11.53 -2.09 -11.54
N ARG A 9 -12.36 -1.50 -12.42
CA ARG A 9 -13.52 -0.69 -12.02
C ARG A 9 -14.54 -1.52 -11.24
N GLU A 10 -14.83 -2.74 -11.68
CA GLU A 10 -15.74 -3.66 -10.97
C GLU A 10 -15.21 -4.06 -9.58
N LEU A 11 -13.89 -4.09 -9.42
CA LEU A 11 -13.24 -4.37 -8.13
C LEU A 11 -13.00 -3.11 -7.29
N GLU A 12 -13.50 -1.94 -7.74
CA GLU A 12 -13.28 -0.64 -7.12
C GLU A 12 -11.78 -0.37 -6.88
N PHE A 13 -10.94 -0.81 -7.81
CA PHE A 13 -9.49 -0.72 -7.71
C PHE A 13 -8.94 0.21 -8.81
N PRO A 14 -8.07 1.17 -8.48
CA PRO A 14 -7.45 2.02 -9.49
C PRO A 14 -6.47 1.21 -10.33
N VAL A 15 -6.60 1.25 -11.65
CA VAL A 15 -5.74 0.49 -12.56
C VAL A 15 -4.29 0.97 -12.50
N GLU A 16 -4.06 2.20 -12.06
CA GLU A 16 -2.74 2.82 -11.89
C GLU A 16 -1.94 2.18 -10.74
N LEU A 17 -2.63 1.55 -9.78
CA LEU A 17 -2.00 0.85 -8.65
C LEU A 17 -1.67 -0.61 -8.98
N LEU A 18 -2.01 -1.08 -10.18
CA LEU A 18 -1.73 -2.43 -10.61
C LEU A 18 -0.26 -2.54 -11.02
N PRO A 19 0.54 -3.40 -10.37
CA PRO A 19 1.96 -3.50 -10.67
C PRO A 19 2.16 -4.17 -12.04
N ASN A 20 3.17 -3.73 -12.79
CA ASN A 20 3.47 -4.20 -14.15
C ASN A 20 3.43 -5.73 -14.31
N PRO A 21 3.99 -6.56 -13.39
CA PRO A 21 3.93 -8.02 -13.53
C PRO A 21 2.51 -8.59 -13.55
N ILE A 22 1.60 -8.01 -12.74
CA ILE A 22 0.19 -8.45 -12.70
C ILE A 22 -0.55 -7.89 -13.92
N PHE A 23 -0.25 -6.65 -14.30
CA PHE A 23 -0.85 -6.01 -15.46
C PHE A 23 -0.53 -6.75 -16.76
N GLU A 24 0.75 -6.98 -17.05
CA GLU A 24 1.23 -7.70 -18.25
C GLU A 24 0.70 -9.14 -18.30
N ALA A 25 0.73 -9.86 -17.18
CA ALA A 25 0.16 -11.20 -17.11
C ALA A 25 -1.35 -11.20 -17.39
N SER A 26 -2.07 -10.22 -16.88
CA SER A 26 -3.50 -10.07 -17.13
C SER A 26 -3.80 -9.68 -18.58
N VAL A 27 -2.94 -8.85 -19.21
CA VAL A 27 -3.05 -8.52 -20.64
C VAL A 27 -2.89 -9.79 -21.48
N ALA A 28 -1.85 -10.57 -21.25
CA ALA A 28 -1.60 -11.80 -21.98
C ALA A 28 -2.75 -12.82 -21.84
N LEU A 29 -3.37 -12.90 -20.66
CA LEU A 29 -4.54 -13.74 -20.43
C LEU A 29 -5.78 -13.23 -21.18
N VAL A 30 -6.01 -11.92 -21.21
CA VAL A 30 -7.12 -11.34 -21.98
C VAL A 30 -6.93 -11.55 -23.48
N GLU A 31 -5.71 -11.38 -24.00
CA GLU A 31 -5.39 -11.58 -25.42
C GLU A 31 -5.57 -13.04 -25.87
N THR A 32 -5.36 -13.99 -24.97
CA THR A 32 -5.60 -15.43 -25.20
C THR A 32 -7.06 -15.85 -24.96
N GLY A 33 -7.96 -14.91 -24.67
CA GLY A 33 -9.39 -15.16 -24.42
C GLY A 33 -9.71 -15.67 -23.01
N ARG A 34 -8.70 -15.76 -22.13
CA ARG A 34 -8.78 -16.23 -20.74
C ARG A 34 -9.12 -15.10 -19.77
N VAL A 35 -10.24 -14.43 -20.05
CA VAL A 35 -10.68 -13.23 -19.30
C VAL A 35 -11.01 -13.56 -17.84
N GLU A 36 -11.58 -14.73 -17.58
CA GLU A 36 -11.92 -15.17 -16.22
C GLU A 36 -10.67 -15.41 -15.36
N GLU A 37 -9.59 -15.92 -15.94
CA GLU A 37 -8.32 -16.07 -15.22
C GLU A 37 -7.65 -14.73 -14.96
N ALA A 38 -7.67 -13.80 -15.91
CA ALA A 38 -7.21 -12.43 -15.68
C ALA A 38 -7.99 -11.78 -14.52
N ARG A 39 -9.32 -11.93 -14.51
CA ARG A 39 -10.20 -11.47 -13.43
C ARG A 39 -9.81 -12.08 -12.09
N LYS A 40 -9.57 -13.40 -12.02
CA LYS A 40 -9.17 -14.08 -10.78
C LYS A 40 -7.83 -13.58 -10.24
N ILE A 41 -6.86 -13.34 -11.11
CA ILE A 41 -5.54 -12.83 -10.71
C ILE A 41 -5.68 -11.42 -10.12
N ILE A 42 -6.38 -10.51 -10.83
CA ILE A 42 -6.57 -9.15 -10.35
C ILE A 42 -7.37 -9.15 -9.03
N ALA A 43 -8.46 -9.94 -8.95
CA ALA A 43 -9.25 -10.05 -7.73
C ALA A 43 -8.44 -10.60 -6.54
N TYR A 44 -7.58 -11.58 -6.78
CA TYR A 44 -6.68 -12.11 -5.75
C TYR A 44 -5.71 -11.03 -5.25
N TYR A 45 -5.09 -10.29 -6.17
CA TYR A 45 -4.19 -9.19 -5.83
C TYR A 45 -4.88 -8.12 -4.98
N VAL A 46 -6.05 -7.65 -5.41
CA VAL A 46 -6.85 -6.65 -4.66
C VAL A 46 -7.23 -7.18 -3.28
N LYS A 47 -7.63 -8.45 -3.17
CA LYS A 47 -7.96 -9.07 -1.89
C LYS A 47 -6.76 -9.11 -0.94
N VAL A 48 -5.56 -9.42 -1.44
CA VAL A 48 -4.33 -9.42 -0.64
C VAL A 48 -3.99 -8.01 -0.17
N LEU A 49 -4.08 -7.00 -1.05
CA LEU A 49 -3.83 -5.61 -0.68
C LEU A 49 -4.77 -5.12 0.42
N ARG A 50 -6.08 -5.35 0.29
CA ARG A 50 -7.06 -4.96 1.32
C ARG A 50 -6.76 -5.61 2.68
N LYS A 51 -6.28 -6.86 2.67
CA LYS A 51 -5.88 -7.57 3.89
C LYS A 51 -4.60 -6.99 4.51
N ILE A 52 -3.65 -6.56 3.67
CA ILE A 52 -2.44 -5.87 4.14
C ILE A 52 -2.82 -4.52 4.75
N GLU A 53 -3.68 -3.74 4.09
CA GLU A 53 -4.18 -2.46 4.59
C GLU A 53 -4.88 -2.61 5.94
N GLU A 54 -5.78 -3.59 6.07
CA GLU A 54 -6.43 -3.92 7.35
C GLU A 54 -5.41 -4.29 8.43
N ARG A 55 -4.39 -5.08 8.09
CA ARG A 55 -3.32 -5.44 9.03
C ARG A 55 -2.49 -4.24 9.43
N MET A 56 -2.14 -3.35 8.50
CA MET A 56 -1.42 -2.12 8.82
C MET A 56 -2.26 -1.22 9.72
N ARG A 57 -3.58 -1.10 9.49
CA ARG A 57 -4.48 -0.35 10.37
C ARG A 57 -4.47 -0.92 11.79
N ILE A 58 -4.56 -2.25 11.93
CA ILE A 58 -4.48 -2.92 13.24
C ILE A 58 -3.11 -2.66 13.90
N TYR A 59 -2.01 -2.73 13.14
CA TYR A 59 -0.69 -2.40 13.69
C TYR A 59 -0.59 -0.93 14.11
N GLU A 60 -1.17 0.00 13.38
CA GLU A 60 -1.25 1.40 13.80
C GLU A 60 -2.08 1.54 15.08
N GLU A 61 -3.25 0.90 15.16
CA GLU A 61 -4.11 0.93 16.35
C GLU A 61 -3.46 0.26 17.57
N GLU A 62 -2.77 -0.87 17.41
CA GLU A 62 -2.19 -1.67 18.50
C GLU A 62 -0.77 -1.23 18.91
N CYS A 63 0.06 -0.76 17.96
CA CYS A 63 1.43 -0.32 18.25
C CYS A 63 1.55 1.20 18.44
N TYR A 64 0.56 1.99 18.00
CA TYR A 64 0.40 3.40 18.36
C TYR A 64 -0.79 3.61 19.29
N GLU A 65 -0.93 2.78 20.33
CA GLU A 65 -1.17 3.36 21.65
C GLU A 65 0.03 4.25 22.00
N MET A 66 0.12 5.42 21.35
CA MET A 66 1.03 6.47 21.79
C MET A 66 0.65 6.77 23.23
N PRO A 67 1.54 6.60 24.23
CA PRO A 67 1.41 7.45 25.40
C PRO A 67 1.43 8.87 24.84
N MET A 68 0.40 9.67 25.13
CA MET A 68 0.18 11.03 24.58
C MET A 68 1.31 12.05 24.89
N GLY A 69 2.53 11.60 25.21
CA GLY A 69 3.70 12.42 25.49
C GLY A 69 4.95 12.14 24.64
N ALA A 70 4.91 11.24 23.65
CA ALA A 70 6.13 10.79 22.93
C ALA A 70 6.29 11.31 21.49
N THR A 71 5.50 12.29 21.04
CA THR A 71 5.74 13.02 19.77
C THR A 71 6.41 14.37 20.03
N GLY A 72 7.38 14.39 20.95
CA GLY A 72 8.37 15.45 21.03
C GLY A 72 9.50 15.12 20.05
N PHE A 73 9.51 15.80 18.91
CA PHE A 73 10.64 15.84 17.98
C PHE A 73 11.99 15.91 18.73
N VAL A 74 12.74 14.81 18.74
CA VAL A 74 14.19 14.86 19.02
C VAL A 74 14.91 14.68 17.69
N LEU A 75 14.92 15.76 16.89
CA LEU A 75 15.75 15.87 15.70
C LEU A 75 16.98 16.77 15.90
N TYR A 76 17.33 17.10 17.15
CA TYR A 76 18.63 17.72 17.43
C TYR A 76 19.30 17.06 18.64
N PRO A 77 20.58 16.67 18.54
CA PRO A 77 21.36 16.37 19.72
C PRO A 77 21.40 17.63 20.62
N PRO A 78 21.33 17.48 21.96
CA PRO A 78 21.36 18.62 22.86
C PRO A 78 22.62 19.44 22.59
N VAL A 79 22.46 20.75 22.42
CA VAL A 79 23.57 21.69 22.27
C VAL A 79 24.45 21.57 23.53
N PRO A 80 25.77 21.31 23.40
CA PRO A 80 26.64 21.22 24.56
C PRO A 80 26.66 22.56 25.31
N PRO A 81 26.71 22.55 26.66
CA PRO A 81 26.74 23.78 27.44
C PRO A 81 27.96 24.60 27.04
N ALA A 82 27.75 25.91 26.79
CA ALA A 82 28.85 26.81 26.54
C ALA A 82 29.78 26.87 27.78
N PRO A 83 31.10 26.90 27.60
CA PRO A 83 32.02 27.08 28.71
C PRO A 83 31.71 28.43 29.40
N PRO A 84 31.84 28.52 30.73
CA PRO A 84 31.67 29.78 31.44
C PRO A 84 32.68 30.78 30.87
N GLY A 85 32.20 31.87 30.30
CA GLY A 85 33.04 33.00 29.93
C GLY A 85 33.53 33.71 31.18
N ASP A 86 34.81 34.06 31.18
CA ASP A 86 35.47 34.90 32.19
C ASP A 86 34.82 36.28 32.37
#